data_AF-A0AAX2J8U9-F1
#
_entry.id   AF-A0AAX2J8U9-F1
#
_cell.length_a   1.000
_cell.length_b   1.000
_cell.length_c   1.000
_cell.angle_alpha   90.00
_cell.angle_beta   90.00
_cell.angle_gamma   90.00
#
_symmetry.space_group_name_H-M   'P 1'
#
loop_
_entity.id
_entity.type
_entity.pdbx_description
1 polymer ?
#
loop_
_entity_poly.entity_id
_entity_poly.type
_entity_poly.pdbx_seq_one_letter_code
_entity_poly.pdbx_strand_id
1 'polypeptide(L)' 'MEKKRKRGRPLGSGVKNYCAFGCRFTEEEYLLIQESLKSLKKEYGSKNNIIFNLFKRYEKTLREKDDSI' A
#
# COMPACT_ATOMS: atom_id res chain seq x y z
N MET A 1 23.45 36.80 11.19
CA MET A 1 23.88 35.52 10.59
C MET A 1 22.64 34.68 10.29
N GLU A 2 22.12 34.74 9.06
CA GLU A 2 20.98 33.91 8.64
C GLU A 2 21.41 32.44 8.57
N LYS A 3 20.76 31.59 9.38
CA LYS A 3 20.97 30.14 9.35
C LYS A 3 20.43 29.60 8.03
N LYS A 4 21.30 29.40 7.03
CA LYS A 4 20.98 28.67 5.79
C LYS A 4 20.36 27.31 6.18
N ARG A 5 19.06 27.13 5.94
CA ARG A 5 18.37 25.84 6.13
C ARG A 5 19.08 24.80 5.26
N LYS A 6 19.52 23.69 5.85
CA LYS A 6 20.16 22.58 5.13
C LYS A 6 19.21 22.14 4.00
N ARG A 7 19.53 22.49 2.75
CA ARG A 7 18.79 22.05 1.55
C ARG A 7 19.13 20.58 1.32
N GLY A 8 18.47 19.69 2.07
CA GLY A 8 18.51 18.27 1.80
C GLY A 8 17.86 17.94 0.45
N ARG A 9 18.16 16.74 -0.08
CA ARG A 9 17.49 16.19 -1.27
C ARG A 9 15.98 16.19 -1.02
N PRO A 10 15.13 16.58 -1.99
CA PRO A 10 13.69 16.40 -1.86
C PRO A 10 13.42 14.92 -1.58
N LEU A 11 12.83 14.59 -0.44
CA LEU A 11 12.65 13.19 -0.02
C LEU A 11 11.61 12.42 -0.86
N GLY A 12 11.09 13.02 -1.94
CA GLY A 12 10.11 12.45 -2.87
C GLY A 12 9.17 13.53 -3.40
N SER A 13 8.22 13.17 -4.27
CA SER A 13 7.11 14.07 -4.60
C SER A 13 6.35 14.36 -3.30
N GLY A 14 6.33 15.60 -2.84
CA GLY A 14 5.81 16.00 -1.51
C GLY A 14 4.33 15.68 -1.24
N VAL A 15 3.66 15.00 -2.18
CA VAL A 15 2.27 14.56 -2.14
C VAL A 15 2.12 13.16 -1.54
N LYS A 16 3.10 12.26 -1.72
CA LYS A 16 3.02 10.86 -1.26
C LYS A 16 3.86 10.62 -0.01
N ASN A 17 3.34 11.06 1.12
CA ASN A 17 4.03 11.04 2.41
C ASN A 17 3.62 9.86 3.31
N TYR A 18 2.59 9.10 2.94
CA TYR A 18 2.07 8.00 3.75
C TYR A 18 2.64 6.66 3.29
N CYS A 19 2.98 5.77 4.23
CA CYS A 19 3.56 4.46 3.91
C CYS A 19 2.62 3.31 4.30
N ALA A 20 2.37 2.39 3.37
CA ALA A 20 1.70 1.12 3.62
C ALA A 20 2.33 0.03 2.75
N PHE A 21 2.44 -1.21 3.24
CA PHE A 21 3.03 -2.34 2.49
C PHE A 21 4.41 -2.09 1.86
N GLY A 22 5.20 -1.16 2.42
CA GLY A 22 6.50 -0.76 1.84
C GLY A 22 6.42 0.23 0.67
N CYS A 23 5.22 0.68 0.29
CA CYS A 23 4.98 1.66 -0.76
C CYS A 23 4.54 3.01 -0.19
N ARG A 24 4.73 4.08 -0.97
CA ARG A 24 4.31 5.45 -0.63
C ARG A 24 3.02 5.85 -1.34
N PHE A 25 2.13 6.50 -0.61
CA PHE A 25 0.78 6.85 -1.01
C PHE A 25 0.44 8.30 -0.66
N THR A 26 -0.51 8.86 -1.40
CA THR A 26 -1.22 10.07 -0.99
C THR A 26 -2.05 9.78 0.26
N GLU A 27 -2.55 10.82 0.93
CA GLU A 27 -3.44 10.66 2.08
C GLU A 27 -4.70 9.87 1.72
N GLU A 28 -5.33 10.23 0.60
CA GLU A 28 -6.55 9.58 0.10
C GLU A 28 -6.33 8.09 -0.19
N GLU A 29 -5.26 7.75 -0.92
CA GLU A 29 -4.87 6.36 -1.20
C GLU A 29 -4.62 5.59 0.11
N TYR A 30 -3.94 6.21 1.07
CA TYR A 30 -3.63 5.59 2.35
C TYR A 30 -4.90 5.32 3.17
N LEU A 31 -5.82 6.29 3.27
CA LEU A 31 -7.08 6.14 3.99
C LEU A 31 -7.94 5.04 3.38
N LEU A 32 -8.05 4.99 2.06
CA LEU A 32 -8.76 3.92 1.34
C LEU A 32 -8.18 2.54 1.67
N ILE A 33 -6.86 2.41 1.68
CA ILE A 33 -6.16 1.17 2.07
C ILE A 33 -6.48 0.81 3.53
N GLN A 34 -6.43 1.76 4.45
CA GLN A 34 -6.74 1.52 5.86
C GLN A 34 -8.18 1.07 6.07
N GLU A 35 -9.15 1.69 5.39
CA GLU A 35 -10.56 1.31 5.46
C GLU A 35 -10.78 -0.11 4.92
N SER A 36 -10.20 -0.41 3.76
CA SER A 36 -10.23 -1.75 3.17
C SER A 36 -9.59 -2.79 4.09
N LEU A 37 -8.52 -2.45 4.80
CA LEU A 37 -7.90 -3.37 5.77
C LEU A 37 -8.76 -3.59 7.01
N LYS A 38 -9.56 -2.62 7.44
CA LYS A 38 -10.49 -2.79 8.56
C LYS A 38 -11.57 -3.81 8.23
N SER A 39 -12.17 -3.72 7.04
CA SER A 39 -13.19 -4.69 6.61
C SER A 39 -12.57 -6.10 6.50
N LEU A 40 -11.40 -6.22 5.88
CA LEU A 40 -10.68 -7.49 5.74
C LEU A 40 -10.23 -8.05 7.09
N LYS A 41 -9.89 -7.22 8.09
CA LYS A 41 -9.54 -7.70 9.42
C LYS A 41 -10.74 -8.36 10.12
N LYS A 42 -11.97 -7.90 9.85
CA LYS A 42 -13.19 -8.53 10.37
C LYS A 42 -13.39 -9.94 9.79
N GLU A 43 -13.00 -10.14 8.54
CA GLU A 43 -13.15 -11.41 7.82
C GLU A 43 -12.01 -12.40 8.10
N TYR A 44 -10.76 -11.93 8.11
CA TYR A 44 -9.56 -12.79 8.16
C TYR A 44 -8.83 -12.77 9.53
N GLY A 45 -9.27 -11.92 10.46
CA GLY A 45 -8.76 -11.79 11.83
C GLY A 45 -7.40 -11.11 11.97
N SER A 46 -6.39 -11.55 11.21
CA SER A 46 -5.01 -11.06 11.28
C SER A 46 -4.54 -10.43 9.97
N LYS A 47 -3.64 -9.43 10.04
CA LYS A 47 -3.07 -8.79 8.86
C LYS A 47 -2.30 -9.77 7.95
N ASN A 48 -1.63 -10.76 8.54
CA ASN A 48 -0.88 -11.76 7.77
C ASN A 48 -1.82 -12.66 6.96
N ASN A 49 -2.97 -13.05 7.53
CA ASN A 49 -3.97 -13.83 6.81
C ASN A 49 -4.57 -13.04 5.64
N ILE A 50 -4.76 -11.73 5.79
CA ILE A 50 -5.23 -10.86 4.70
C ILE A 50 -4.22 -10.87 3.55
N ILE A 51 -2.94 -10.62 3.84
CA ILE A 51 -1.88 -10.60 2.83
C ILE A 51 -1.78 -11.95 2.11
N PHE A 52 -1.80 -13.06 2.86
CA PHE A 52 -1.71 -14.40 2.29
C PHE A 52 -2.89 -14.73 1.37
N ASN A 53 -4.12 -14.36 1.76
CA ASN A 53 -5.30 -14.55 0.90
C ASN A 53 -5.29 -13.65 -0.33
N LEU A 54 -4.81 -12.41 -0.21
CA LEU A 54 -4.64 -11.52 -1.36
C LEU A 54 -3.67 -12.11 -2.38
N PHE A 55 -2.53 -12.65 -1.93
CA PHE A 55 -1.58 -13.33 -2.82
C PHE A 55 -2.17 -14.56 -3.49
N LYS A 56 -2.86 -15.43 -2.74
CA LYS A 56 -3.57 -16.60 -3.32
C LYS A 56 -4.57 -16.20 -4.39
N ARG A 57 -5.35 -15.16 -4.14
CA ARG A 57 -6.37 -14.68 -5.09
C ARG A 57 -5.72 -14.06 -6.33
N TYR A 58 -4.64 -13.32 -6.16
CA TYR A 58 -3.86 -12.76 -7.25
C TYR A 58 -3.24 -13.86 -8.13
N GLU A 59 -2.62 -14.87 -7.52
CA GLU A 59 -2.06 -16.03 -8.21
C GLU A 59 -3.11 -16.77 -9.04
N LYS A 60 -4.30 -16.99 -8.47
CA LYS A 60 -5.44 -17.58 -9.21
C LYS A 60 -5.84 -16.72 -10.42
N THR A 61 -5.91 -15.41 -10.23
CA THR A 61 -6.27 -14.46 -11.31
C THR A 61 -5.23 -14.45 -12.44
N LEU A 62 -3.94 -14.63 -12.10
CA LEU A 62 -2.87 -14.74 -13.11
C LEU A 62 -3.02 -16.02 -13.92
N ARG A 63 -3.24 -17.17 -13.27
CA ARG A 63 -3.44 -18.45 -13.98
C ARG A 63 -4.66 -18.41 -14.90
N GLU A 64 -5.77 -17.85 -14.43
CA GLU A 64 -6.99 -17.69 -15.24
C GLU A 64 -6.79 -16.75 -16.45
N LYS A 65 -5.87 -15.78 -16.36
CA LYS A 65 -5.49 -14.95 -17.50
C LYS A 65 -4.62 -15.70 -18.49
N ASP A 66 -3.68 -16.52 -18.02
CA ASP A 66 -2.80 -17.32 -18.89
C ASP A 66 -3.57 -18.42 -19.64
N ASP A 67 -4.59 -19.03 -19.01
CA ASP A 67 -5.46 -20.03 -19.64
C ASP A 67 -6.46 -19.45 -20.66
N SER A 68 -6.51 -18.12 -20.80
CA SER A 68 -7.43 -17.40 -21.69
C SER A 68 -6.77 -16.82 -22.95
N ILE A 69 -5.51 -17.20 -23.23
CA ILE A 69 -4.72 -16.82 -24.43
C ILE A 69 -4.51 -18.03 -25.33
#